data_AF-A0A949HGD8-F1
#
_entry.id   AF-A0A949HGD8-F1
#
_cell.length_a   1.000
_cell.length_b   1.000
_cell.length_c   1.000
_cell.angle_alpha   90.00
_cell.angle_beta   90.00
_cell.angle_gamma   90.00
#
_symmetry.space_group_name_H-M   'P 1'
#
loop_
_entity.id
_entity.type
_entity.pdbx_description
1 polymer ?
#
loop_
_entity_poly.entity_id
_entity_poly.type
_entity_poly.pdbx_seq_one_letter_code
_entity_poly.pdbx_strand_id
1 'polypeptide(L)'
;MNSKSMKIDRMFLPTRRSGLLCTLVVALAAILLKGNSYANHPFHVCVGQMRWSPESSKWEVSLRMHPRDLELAIAEANRKNISREDQDFSSHAIEFLENQFFLLSSPDTQDLKVLQKRISDLPPTKSLQQQDSTIGRRSRLEWVGMESERGWLWIHLEMTPPQSDGEKEPLYLVHRIFMDRIEAQENSVAILQTQTDRRSLQFKKGQSVKLFRADPPKP
;
A
#
# COMPACT_ATOMS: atom_id res chain seq x y z
N MET A 1 32.54 94.85 16.30
CA MET A 1 31.89 94.89 14.96
C MET A 1 31.93 93.50 14.36
N ASN A 2 30.76 93.00 13.95
CA ASN A 2 30.44 91.87 13.06
C ASN A 2 31.53 90.83 12.69
N SER A 3 31.24 89.56 13.01
CA SER A 3 31.11 88.55 11.95
C SER A 3 30.29 87.34 12.44
N LYS A 4 29.35 86.93 11.59
CA LYS A 4 28.45 85.78 11.72
C LYS A 4 29.11 84.52 11.15
N SER A 5 28.45 83.37 11.37
CA SER A 5 28.50 82.10 10.59
C SER A 5 29.38 81.02 11.23
N MET A 6 29.01 79.73 11.32
CA MET A 6 27.96 78.96 10.64
C MET A 6 27.60 77.73 11.49
N LYS A 7 26.31 77.37 11.51
CA LYS A 7 25.77 76.14 12.10
C LYS A 7 26.12 74.91 11.24
N ILE A 8 26.44 73.78 11.86
CA ILE A 8 26.15 72.44 11.31
C ILE A 8 25.64 71.56 12.45
N ASP A 9 24.33 71.59 12.66
CA ASP A 9 23.61 70.58 13.43
C ASP A 9 23.38 69.36 12.53
N ARG A 10 24.10 68.28 12.78
CA ARG A 10 23.66 66.92 12.41
C ARG A 10 23.77 66.07 13.66
N MET A 11 22.68 65.96 14.40
CA MET A 11 22.53 64.89 15.37
C MET A 11 21.20 64.18 15.12
N PHE A 12 21.35 62.92 14.75
CA PHE A 12 20.32 61.95 14.43
C PHE A 12 19.26 61.89 15.54
N LEU A 13 17.99 62.02 15.15
CA LEU A 13 16.88 61.51 15.95
C LEU A 13 16.84 59.98 15.79
N PRO A 14 16.86 59.19 16.88
CA PRO A 14 16.53 57.77 16.78
C PRO A 14 15.01 57.65 16.66
N THR A 15 14.53 57.32 15.46
CA THR A 15 13.11 57.03 15.19
C THR A 15 12.73 55.72 15.88
N ARG A 16 12.32 55.83 17.14
CA ARG A 16 11.92 54.73 18.03
C ARG A 16 10.51 54.21 17.68
N ARG A 17 10.25 53.80 16.43
CA ARG A 17 8.92 53.27 16.00
C ARG A 17 8.94 52.14 14.96
N SER A 18 10.04 51.39 14.82
CA SER A 18 10.12 50.26 13.86
C SER A 18 10.43 48.89 14.50
N GLY A 19 10.12 48.69 15.79
CA GLY A 19 10.32 47.38 16.43
C GLY A 19 9.11 46.44 16.29
N LEU A 20 7.90 46.97 16.38
CA LEU A 20 6.66 46.18 16.49
C LEU A 20 6.10 45.71 15.15
N LEU A 21 6.39 46.42 14.05
CA LEU A 21 5.93 46.02 12.72
C LEU A 21 6.77 44.85 12.16
N CYS A 22 8.08 44.85 12.41
CA CYS A 22 8.98 43.77 11.99
C CYS A 22 8.65 42.44 12.70
N THR A 23 8.32 42.47 13.99
CA THR A 23 7.95 41.25 14.72
C THR A 23 6.64 40.66 14.23
N LEU A 24 5.66 41.50 13.85
CA LEU A 24 4.38 41.01 13.35
C LEU A 24 4.49 40.38 11.96
N VAL A 25 5.33 40.93 11.07
CA VAL A 25 5.59 40.37 9.74
C VAL A 25 6.36 39.05 9.83
N VAL A 26 7.33 38.93 10.73
CA VAL A 26 8.05 37.66 10.96
C VAL A 26 7.13 36.60 11.57
N ALA A 27 6.25 36.95 12.50
CA ALA A 27 5.28 36.02 13.06
C ALA A 27 4.26 35.53 12.02
N LEU A 28 3.77 36.43 11.16
CA LEU A 28 2.85 36.08 10.08
C LEU A 28 3.55 35.21 9.00
N ALA A 29 4.81 35.51 8.66
CA ALA A 29 5.61 34.68 7.77
C ALA A 29 5.87 33.29 8.37
N ALA A 30 6.13 33.17 9.67
CA ALA A 30 6.31 31.88 10.34
C ALA A 30 5.01 31.05 10.40
N ILE A 31 3.84 31.69 10.44
CA ILE A 31 2.53 31.02 10.38
C ILE A 31 2.22 30.59 8.94
N LEU A 32 2.59 31.39 7.94
CA LEU A 32 2.41 31.05 6.52
C LEU A 32 3.43 30.02 6.01
N LEU A 33 4.62 29.94 6.62
CA LEU A 33 5.64 28.91 6.37
C LEU A 33 5.36 27.59 7.10
N LYS A 34 4.30 27.50 7.92
CA LYS A 34 3.66 26.21 8.25
C LYS A 34 2.84 25.65 7.07
N GLY A 35 3.04 26.18 5.87
CA GLY A 35 2.59 25.58 4.62
C GLY A 35 3.29 24.25 4.40
N ASN A 36 2.52 23.18 4.65
CA ASN A 36 2.73 21.83 4.18
C ASN A 36 4.16 21.30 4.29
N SER A 37 4.48 20.79 5.47
CA SER A 37 5.19 19.50 5.49
C SER A 37 4.28 18.45 4.82
N TYR A 38 4.23 18.43 3.48
CA TYR A 38 4.09 17.17 2.75
C TYR A 38 5.37 16.40 3.06
N ALA A 39 5.39 15.84 4.27
CA ALA A 39 6.43 14.97 4.73
C ALA A 39 6.53 13.83 3.71
N ASN A 40 7.71 13.68 3.11
CA ASN A 40 8.26 12.43 2.58
C ASN A 40 7.31 11.23 2.70
N HIS A 41 6.34 11.11 1.81
CA HIS A 41 5.62 9.85 1.60
C HIS A 41 6.28 9.25 0.36
N PRO A 42 7.37 8.48 0.53
CA PRO A 42 7.94 7.76 -0.59
C PRO A 42 6.83 6.96 -1.27
N PHE A 43 6.70 7.13 -2.58
CA PHE A 43 5.79 6.37 -3.40
C PHE A 43 6.23 4.90 -3.32
N HIS A 44 5.48 4.10 -2.58
CA HIS A 44 5.77 2.68 -2.40
C HIS A 44 4.89 1.85 -3.32
N VAL A 45 5.49 0.81 -3.89
CA VAL A 45 4.83 -0.09 -4.84
C VAL A 45 5.03 -1.53 -4.42
N CYS A 46 3.99 -2.33 -4.61
CA CYS A 46 4.12 -3.79 -4.59
C CYS A 46 3.97 -4.28 -6.03
N VAL A 47 5.02 -4.91 -6.55
CA VAL A 47 5.02 -5.44 -7.92
C VAL A 47 5.06 -6.94 -7.84
N GLY A 48 4.12 -7.58 -8.51
CA GLY A 48 3.92 -9.01 -8.48
C GLY A 48 3.97 -9.64 -9.86
N GLN A 49 4.28 -10.93 -9.86
CA GLN A 49 4.08 -11.82 -10.99
C GLN A 49 3.38 -13.08 -10.49
N MET A 50 2.46 -13.61 -11.28
CA MET A 50 1.66 -14.79 -10.97
C MET A 50 1.62 -15.72 -12.17
N ARG A 51 1.88 -17.01 -11.95
CA ARG A 51 1.93 -18.05 -13.00
C ARG A 51 1.22 -19.30 -12.51
N TRP A 52 0.51 -19.97 -13.42
CA TRP A 52 -0.07 -21.28 -13.12
C TRP A 52 0.98 -22.39 -13.27
N SER A 53 1.03 -23.29 -12.30
CA SER A 53 1.84 -24.50 -12.33
C SER A 53 0.95 -25.71 -12.59
N PRO A 54 0.97 -26.31 -13.80
CA PRO A 54 0.12 -27.45 -14.12
C PRO A 54 0.50 -28.71 -13.31
N GLU A 55 1.77 -28.85 -12.94
CA GLU A 55 2.28 -30.00 -12.18
C GLU A 55 1.72 -30.04 -10.76
N SER A 56 1.71 -28.91 -10.07
CA SER A 56 1.20 -28.81 -8.70
C SER A 56 -0.27 -28.40 -8.62
N SER A 57 -0.87 -27.97 -9.73
CA SER A 57 -2.21 -27.36 -9.78
C SER A 57 -2.35 -26.16 -8.82
N LYS A 58 -1.29 -25.35 -8.75
CA LYS A 58 -1.22 -24.16 -7.90
C LYS A 58 -0.82 -22.94 -8.69
N TRP A 59 -1.17 -21.79 -8.15
CA TRP A 59 -0.60 -20.52 -8.56
C TRP A 59 0.69 -20.25 -7.81
N GLU A 60 1.75 -19.99 -8.57
CA GLU A 60 3.02 -19.49 -8.07
C GLU A 60 3.02 -17.96 -8.20
N VAL A 61 3.29 -17.26 -7.10
CA VAL A 61 3.30 -15.80 -7.06
C VAL A 61 4.63 -15.31 -6.52
N SER A 62 5.24 -14.33 -7.18
CA SER A 62 6.40 -13.60 -6.67
C SER A 62 6.02 -12.15 -6.50
N LEU A 63 6.10 -11.63 -5.28
CA LEU A 63 5.83 -10.23 -4.94
C LEU A 63 7.12 -9.55 -4.50
N ARG A 64 7.37 -8.35 -5.00
CA ARG A 64 8.46 -7.49 -4.56
C ARG A 64 7.88 -6.29 -3.84
N MET A 65 8.36 -6.05 -2.62
CA MET A 65 7.92 -4.94 -1.78
C MET A 65 9.05 -4.40 -0.90
N HIS A 66 8.85 -3.23 -0.32
CA HIS A 66 9.83 -2.67 0.61
C HIS A 66 9.72 -3.37 1.97
N PRO A 67 10.80 -3.89 2.56
CA PRO A 67 10.74 -4.71 3.77
C PRO A 67 10.16 -3.95 4.97
N ARG A 68 10.50 -2.66 5.11
CA ARG A 68 10.00 -1.81 6.19
C ARG A 68 8.48 -1.64 6.15
N ASP A 69 7.88 -1.66 4.97
CA ASP A 69 6.43 -1.51 4.87
C ASP A 69 5.73 -2.75 5.40
N LEU A 70 6.29 -3.94 5.12
CA LEU A 70 5.79 -5.20 5.63
C LEU A 70 5.94 -5.28 7.15
N GLU A 71 7.12 -4.97 7.70
CA GLU A 71 7.38 -4.91 9.14
C GLU A 71 6.38 -3.98 9.84
N LEU A 72 6.22 -2.75 9.35
CA LEU A 72 5.28 -1.80 9.94
C LEU A 72 3.82 -2.24 9.80
N ALA A 73 3.44 -2.86 8.68
CA ALA A 73 2.09 -3.34 8.47
C ALA A 73 1.75 -4.49 9.43
N ILE A 74 2.68 -5.43 9.59
CA ILE A 74 2.59 -6.55 10.54
C ILE A 74 2.58 -6.04 11.98
N ALA A 75 3.38 -5.03 12.31
CA ALA A 75 3.44 -4.47 13.65
C ALA A 75 2.13 -3.80 14.05
N GLU A 76 1.54 -3.01 13.14
CA GLU A 76 0.25 -2.35 13.34
C GLU A 76 -0.90 -3.37 13.44
N ALA A 77 -0.89 -4.33 12.53
CA ALA A 77 -1.75 -5.51 12.50
C ALA A 77 -1.84 -6.22 13.86
N ASN A 78 -0.69 -6.49 14.46
CA ASN A 78 -0.57 -7.25 15.70
C ASN A 78 -0.53 -6.38 16.97
N ARG A 79 -0.52 -5.05 16.82
CA ARG A 79 -0.29 -4.07 17.91
C ARG A 79 0.96 -4.39 18.73
N LYS A 80 1.99 -4.91 18.06
CA LYS A 80 3.26 -5.33 18.66
C LYS A 80 4.38 -4.87 17.73
N ASN A 81 5.48 -4.39 18.28
CA ASN A 81 6.66 -4.15 17.44
C ASN A 81 7.23 -5.50 16.98
N ILE A 82 7.30 -5.70 15.67
CA ILE A 82 7.76 -6.93 15.04
C ILE A 82 8.84 -6.55 14.03
N SER A 83 10.03 -7.13 14.20
CA SER A 83 11.18 -6.97 13.31
C SER A 83 11.31 -8.20 12.41
N ARG A 84 11.92 -8.06 11.23
CA ARG A 84 12.21 -9.24 10.39
C ARG A 84 13.16 -10.23 11.03
N GLU A 85 13.98 -9.74 11.97
CA GLU A 85 14.98 -10.54 12.67
C GLU A 85 14.33 -11.40 13.78
N ASP A 86 13.04 -11.19 14.06
CA ASP A 86 12.30 -11.98 15.03
C ASP A 86 11.98 -13.37 14.46
N GLN A 87 12.09 -14.41 15.30
CA GLN A 87 11.87 -15.79 14.88
C GLN A 87 10.43 -16.06 14.40
N ASP A 88 9.46 -15.28 14.90
CA ASP A 88 8.04 -15.39 14.57
C ASP A 88 7.63 -14.50 13.37
N PHE A 89 8.55 -13.71 12.80
CA PHE A 89 8.25 -12.79 11.70
C PHE A 89 7.56 -13.49 10.52
N SER A 90 8.08 -14.65 10.10
CA SER A 90 7.53 -15.41 8.97
C SER A 90 6.09 -15.83 9.20
N SER A 91 5.73 -16.23 10.42
CA SER A 91 4.37 -16.62 10.77
C SER A 91 3.42 -15.41 10.68
N HIS A 92 3.83 -14.26 11.19
CA HIS A 92 3.05 -13.03 11.09
C HIS A 92 2.93 -12.52 9.65
N ALA A 93 3.97 -12.69 8.83
CA ALA A 93 3.94 -12.34 7.43
C ALA A 93 2.94 -13.20 6.65
N ILE A 94 2.93 -14.52 6.90
CA ILE A 94 1.95 -15.45 6.31
C ILE A 94 0.53 -15.01 6.66
N GLU A 95 0.25 -14.79 7.95
CA GLU A 95 -1.08 -14.38 8.41
C GLU A 95 -1.53 -13.06 7.78
N PHE A 96 -0.62 -12.08 7.68
CA PHE A 96 -0.89 -10.83 7.00
C PHE A 96 -1.21 -11.05 5.51
N LEU A 97 -0.33 -11.73 4.79
CA LEU A 97 -0.42 -11.93 3.34
C LEU A 97 -1.65 -12.74 2.93
N GLU A 98 -2.04 -13.75 3.71
CA GLU A 98 -3.22 -14.57 3.46
C GLU A 98 -4.51 -13.71 3.43
N ASN A 99 -4.54 -12.62 4.19
CA ASN A 99 -5.66 -11.67 4.20
C ASN A 99 -5.50 -10.53 3.19
N GLN A 100 -4.29 -10.30 2.65
CA GLN A 100 -4.03 -9.18 1.74
C GLN A 100 -3.97 -9.55 0.26
N PHE A 101 -3.68 -10.80 -0.06
CA PHE A 101 -3.47 -11.28 -1.42
C PHE A 101 -4.10 -12.66 -1.61
N PHE A 102 -5.25 -12.72 -2.30
CA PHE A 102 -5.96 -13.98 -2.52
C PHE A 102 -6.85 -13.93 -3.76
N LEU A 103 -7.17 -15.12 -4.29
CA LEU A 103 -8.22 -15.30 -5.28
C LEU A 103 -9.56 -15.53 -4.60
N LEU A 104 -10.62 -14.99 -5.18
CA LEU A 104 -11.99 -15.10 -4.68
C LEU A 104 -12.91 -15.56 -5.81
N SER A 105 -13.56 -16.70 -5.62
CA SER A 105 -14.69 -17.16 -6.45
C SER A 105 -15.97 -16.73 -5.78
N SER A 106 -16.79 -15.94 -6.48
CA SER A 106 -18.11 -15.54 -5.97
C SER A 106 -19.18 -16.05 -6.95
N PRO A 107 -20.14 -16.89 -6.50
CA PRO A 107 -21.20 -17.41 -7.36
C PRO A 107 -22.16 -16.31 -7.83
N ASP A 108 -22.25 -15.23 -7.06
CA ASP A 108 -23.19 -14.15 -7.28
C ASP A 108 -22.56 -13.15 -8.26
N THR A 109 -23.29 -12.81 -9.32
CA THR A 109 -22.98 -11.72 -10.27
C THR A 109 -23.14 -10.36 -9.59
N GLN A 110 -22.63 -10.22 -8.36
CA GLN A 110 -22.60 -8.95 -7.67
C GLN A 110 -21.80 -7.96 -8.50
N ASP A 111 -22.34 -6.75 -8.59
CA ASP A 111 -21.62 -5.62 -9.16
C ASP A 111 -20.22 -5.57 -8.51
N LEU A 112 -19.17 -5.56 -9.34
CA LEU A 112 -17.79 -5.46 -8.90
C LEU A 112 -17.59 -4.31 -7.90
N LYS A 113 -18.38 -3.23 -8.00
CA LYS A 113 -18.37 -2.12 -7.04
C LYS A 113 -18.83 -2.53 -5.64
N VAL A 114 -19.85 -3.38 -5.53
CA VAL A 114 -20.34 -3.90 -4.25
C VAL A 114 -19.26 -4.77 -3.61
N LEU A 115 -18.64 -5.66 -4.41
CA LEU A 115 -17.56 -6.51 -3.95
C LEU A 115 -16.33 -5.68 -3.51
N GLN A 116 -15.92 -4.70 -4.32
CA GLN A 116 -14.83 -3.78 -3.97
C GLN A 116 -15.09 -3.04 -2.67
N LYS A 117 -16.32 -2.55 -2.46
CA LYS A 117 -16.70 -1.86 -1.23
C LYS A 117 -16.59 -2.79 -0.02
N ARG A 118 -17.22 -3.97 -0.09
CA ARG A 118 -17.16 -4.98 1.00
C ARG A 118 -15.73 -5.32 1.37
N ILE A 119 -14.89 -5.65 0.38
CA ILE A 119 -13.47 -5.99 0.61
C ILE A 119 -12.65 -4.80 1.12
N SER A 120 -13.00 -3.56 0.73
CA SER A 120 -12.29 -2.37 1.21
C SER A 120 -12.63 -2.02 2.66
N ASP A 121 -13.86 -2.30 3.09
CA ASP A 121 -14.34 -2.04 4.45
C ASP A 121 -13.83 -3.08 5.47
N LEU A 122 -13.23 -4.17 4.99
CA LEU A 122 -12.74 -5.29 5.77
C LEU A 122 -11.39 -4.99 6.46
N PRO A 123 -11.24 -5.24 7.79
CA PRO A 123 -10.01 -4.93 8.53
C PRO A 123 -8.81 -5.79 8.10
N PRO A 124 -7.59 -5.25 7.92
CA PRO A 124 -6.42 -5.97 7.38
C PRO A 124 -6.10 -7.31 8.03
N THR A 125 -6.24 -7.41 9.34
CA THR A 125 -5.75 -8.57 10.11
C THR A 125 -6.77 -9.63 10.43
N LYS A 126 -8.07 -9.34 10.30
CA LYS A 126 -9.12 -10.24 10.81
C LYS A 126 -10.32 -10.35 9.87
N SER A 127 -10.19 -9.81 8.68
CA SER A 127 -11.33 -9.60 7.78
C SER A 127 -11.91 -10.87 7.19
N LEU A 128 -11.14 -11.95 7.12
CA LEU A 128 -11.53 -13.13 6.33
C LEU A 128 -11.35 -14.45 7.07
N GLN A 129 -10.94 -14.42 8.35
CA GLN A 129 -10.99 -15.57 9.25
C GLN A 129 -12.42 -15.86 9.73
N GLN A 130 -13.32 -14.88 9.66
CA GLN A 130 -14.75 -15.15 9.77
C GLN A 130 -15.24 -15.70 8.43
N GLN A 131 -15.84 -16.86 8.55
CA GLN A 131 -16.59 -17.68 7.62
C GLN A 131 -17.77 -16.91 7.02
N ASP A 132 -17.53 -15.72 6.46
CA ASP A 132 -18.51 -14.93 5.76
C ASP A 132 -18.71 -15.56 4.38
N SER A 133 -19.40 -16.71 4.40
CA SER A 133 -19.83 -17.49 3.24
C SER A 133 -20.61 -16.66 2.22
N THR A 134 -20.97 -15.42 2.57
CA THR A 134 -21.66 -14.46 1.74
C THR A 134 -20.77 -13.75 0.71
N ILE A 135 -19.44 -13.71 0.89
CA ILE A 135 -18.52 -13.03 -0.05
C ILE A 135 -18.12 -13.99 -1.18
N GLY A 136 -17.84 -15.25 -0.84
CA GLY A 136 -17.42 -16.28 -1.77
C GLY A 136 -16.33 -17.18 -1.21
N ARG A 137 -15.82 -18.07 -2.06
CA ARG A 137 -14.77 -19.05 -1.74
C ARG A 137 -13.40 -18.49 -2.08
N ARG A 138 -12.41 -18.71 -1.22
CA ARG A 138 -11.07 -18.14 -1.38
C ARG A 138 -10.01 -19.17 -1.75
N SER A 139 -8.95 -18.72 -2.41
CA SER A 139 -7.72 -19.50 -2.49
C SER A 139 -7.10 -19.71 -1.11
N ARG A 140 -6.37 -20.81 -0.96
CA ARG A 140 -5.57 -21.08 0.24
C ARG A 140 -4.10 -20.80 -0.05
N LEU A 141 -3.46 -20.05 0.84
CA LEU A 141 -2.01 -19.87 0.83
C LEU A 141 -1.37 -21.10 1.49
N GLU A 142 -0.53 -21.82 0.76
CA GLU A 142 0.06 -23.08 1.24
C GLU A 142 1.53 -22.94 1.62
N TRP A 143 2.25 -22.08 0.92
CA TRP A 143 3.67 -21.87 1.17
C TRP A 143 4.03 -20.40 0.98
N VAL A 144 4.96 -19.92 1.82
CA VAL A 144 5.57 -18.60 1.73
C VAL A 144 7.08 -18.72 1.90
N GLY A 145 7.82 -18.29 0.89
CA GLY A 145 9.26 -18.05 0.97
C GLY A 145 9.56 -16.56 0.94
N MET A 146 10.66 -16.16 1.56
CA MET A 146 11.09 -14.75 1.59
C MET A 146 12.57 -14.64 1.29
N GLU A 147 12.94 -13.69 0.43
CA GLU A 147 14.32 -13.42 0.05
C GLU A 147 14.58 -11.90 0.05
N SER A 148 15.68 -11.47 0.69
CA SER A 148 16.09 -10.07 0.66
C SER A 148 17.07 -9.82 -0.48
N GLU A 149 16.78 -8.86 -1.36
CA GLU A 149 17.65 -8.50 -2.47
C GLU A 149 17.77 -6.97 -2.61
N ARG A 150 18.98 -6.42 -2.46
CA ARG A 150 19.29 -4.99 -2.75
C ARG A 150 18.29 -3.98 -2.13
N GLY A 151 17.87 -4.21 -0.88
CA GLY A 151 16.92 -3.35 -0.16
C GLY A 151 15.45 -3.65 -0.44
N TRP A 152 15.15 -4.62 -1.30
CA TRP A 152 13.81 -5.16 -1.52
C TRP A 152 13.62 -6.48 -0.79
N LEU A 153 12.36 -6.79 -0.51
CA LEU A 153 11.92 -8.09 -0.04
C LEU A 153 11.10 -8.75 -1.14
N TRP A 154 11.56 -9.92 -1.56
CA TRP A 154 10.82 -10.85 -2.39
C TRP A 154 10.03 -11.79 -1.49
N ILE A 155 8.77 -11.97 -1.85
CA ILE A 155 7.86 -12.92 -1.22
C ILE A 155 7.40 -13.89 -2.31
N HIS A 156 7.62 -15.17 -2.10
CA HIS A 156 7.19 -16.24 -3.00
C HIS A 156 6.02 -16.97 -2.36
N LEU A 157 4.90 -17.10 -3.06
CA LEU A 157 3.68 -17.71 -2.56
C LEU A 157 3.31 -18.90 -3.44
N GLU A 158 2.85 -19.98 -2.81
CA GLU A 158 2.04 -21.00 -3.49
C GLU A 158 0.59 -20.91 -3.03
N MET A 159 -0.33 -20.81 -3.99
CA MET A 159 -1.75 -20.64 -3.71
C MET A 159 -2.59 -21.70 -4.43
N THR A 160 -3.35 -22.46 -3.65
CA THR A 160 -4.38 -23.36 -4.18
C THR A 160 -5.60 -22.53 -4.53
N PRO A 161 -6.12 -22.59 -5.77
CA PRO A 161 -7.31 -21.82 -6.17
C PRO A 161 -8.54 -22.19 -5.32
N PRO A 162 -9.54 -21.30 -5.22
CA PRO A 162 -10.81 -21.66 -4.59
C PRO A 162 -11.44 -22.84 -5.33
N GLN A 163 -11.96 -23.82 -4.58
CA GLN A 163 -12.78 -24.89 -5.17
C GLN A 163 -14.03 -24.27 -5.76
N SER A 164 -14.21 -24.35 -7.09
CA SER A 164 -15.43 -23.90 -7.77
C SER A 164 -16.35 -25.09 -8.01
N ASP A 165 -17.64 -24.95 -7.73
CA ASP A 165 -18.66 -26.01 -7.99
C ASP A 165 -19.03 -26.11 -9.49
N GLY A 166 -18.27 -25.46 -10.36
CA GLY A 166 -18.42 -25.54 -11.82
C GLY A 166 -17.54 -24.55 -12.57
N GLU A 167 -17.39 -24.73 -13.88
CA GLU A 167 -16.51 -23.94 -14.77
C GLU A 167 -16.93 -22.45 -14.98
N LYS A 168 -17.90 -21.91 -14.23
CA LYS A 168 -18.58 -20.64 -14.61
C LYS A 168 -18.55 -19.51 -13.58
N GLU A 169 -18.04 -19.72 -12.37
CA GLU A 169 -17.96 -18.64 -11.38
C GLU A 169 -16.90 -17.60 -11.77
N PRO A 170 -17.21 -16.29 -11.70
CA PRO A 170 -16.19 -15.27 -11.88
C PRO A 170 -15.17 -15.35 -10.74
N LEU A 171 -13.90 -15.43 -11.15
CA LEU A 171 -12.76 -15.40 -10.25
C LEU A 171 -12.21 -13.96 -10.19
N TYR A 172 -11.90 -13.51 -9.00
CA TYR A 172 -11.37 -12.17 -8.74
C TYR A 172 -10.02 -12.28 -8.03
N LEU A 173 -9.08 -11.41 -8.38
CA LEU A 173 -7.85 -11.24 -7.62
C LEU A 173 -8.04 -10.07 -6.67
N VAL A 174 -7.83 -10.34 -5.39
CA VAL A 174 -7.79 -9.34 -4.33
C VAL A 174 -6.34 -9.05 -4.00
N HIS A 175 -5.96 -7.78 -4.09
CA HIS A 175 -4.64 -7.30 -3.74
C HIS A 175 -4.75 -5.94 -3.04
N ARG A 176 -4.60 -5.97 -1.72
CA ARG A 176 -4.80 -4.83 -0.80
C ARG A 176 -3.56 -4.49 0.03
N ILE A 177 -2.44 -5.16 -0.22
CA ILE A 177 -1.16 -4.95 0.49
C ILE A 177 -0.86 -3.45 0.59
N PHE A 178 -0.78 -2.96 1.83
CA PHE A 178 -0.45 -1.59 2.26
C PHE A 178 -1.43 -0.47 1.87
N MET A 179 -2.55 -0.77 1.22
CA MET A 179 -3.50 0.26 0.76
C MET A 179 -4.27 0.96 1.90
N ASP A 180 -4.32 0.31 3.05
CA ASP A 180 -4.84 0.84 4.31
C ASP A 180 -3.90 1.88 4.94
N ARG A 181 -2.59 1.76 4.69
CA ARG A 181 -1.54 2.54 5.36
C ARG A 181 -0.92 3.62 4.49
N ILE A 182 -0.80 3.36 3.20
CA ILE A 182 -0.12 4.24 2.24
C ILE A 182 -1.16 4.72 1.24
N GLU A 183 -1.53 6.00 1.34
CA GLU A 183 -2.61 6.57 0.52
C GLU A 183 -2.31 6.51 -0.98
N ALA A 184 -1.06 6.75 -1.36
CA ALA A 184 -0.56 6.68 -2.73
C ALA A 184 -0.08 5.28 -3.15
N GLN A 185 -0.45 4.23 -2.42
CA GLN A 185 -0.03 2.86 -2.75
C GLN A 185 -0.59 2.41 -4.09
N GLU A 186 0.32 1.98 -4.96
CA GLU A 186 -0.05 1.32 -6.21
C GLU A 186 0.57 -0.07 -6.26
N ASN A 187 -0.29 -1.05 -6.53
CA ASN A 187 0.10 -2.43 -6.65
C ASN A 187 -0.12 -2.90 -8.08
N SER A 188 0.73 -3.80 -8.57
CA SER A 188 0.56 -4.39 -9.89
C SER A 188 0.91 -5.87 -9.89
N VAL A 189 0.20 -6.67 -10.67
CA VAL A 189 0.48 -8.11 -10.84
C VAL A 189 0.45 -8.45 -12.32
N ALA A 190 1.57 -8.97 -12.82
CA ALA A 190 1.63 -9.59 -14.13
C ALA A 190 1.16 -11.04 -14.04
N ILE A 191 0.09 -11.39 -14.73
CA ILE A 191 -0.43 -12.75 -14.87
C ILE A 191 0.18 -13.35 -16.13
N LEU A 192 0.92 -14.44 -15.96
CA LEU A 192 1.53 -15.20 -17.05
C LEU A 192 0.79 -16.53 -17.20
N GLN A 193 -0.03 -16.64 -18.23
CA GLN A 193 -0.77 -17.87 -18.54
C GLN A 193 0.01 -18.74 -19.53
N THR A 194 0.68 -18.12 -20.51
CA THR A 194 1.61 -18.76 -21.44
C THR A 194 2.83 -17.87 -21.66
N GLN A 195 3.80 -18.29 -22.48
CA GLN A 195 4.96 -17.44 -22.83
C GLN A 195 4.55 -16.15 -23.57
N THR A 196 3.41 -16.14 -24.24
CA THR A 196 2.93 -15.01 -25.06
C THR A 196 1.72 -14.30 -24.47
N ASP A 197 0.96 -14.98 -23.60
CA ASP A 197 -0.19 -14.39 -22.91
C ASP A 197 0.21 -13.80 -21.56
N ARG A 198 0.39 -12.47 -21.58
CA ARG A 198 0.70 -11.65 -20.42
C ARG A 198 -0.34 -10.57 -20.25
N ARG A 199 -0.99 -10.57 -19.09
CA ARG A 199 -1.88 -9.48 -18.66
C ARG A 199 -1.34 -8.84 -17.40
N SER A 200 -1.51 -7.53 -17.25
CA SER A 200 -1.18 -6.82 -16.01
C SER A 200 -2.46 -6.30 -15.36
N LEU A 201 -2.61 -6.54 -14.06
CA LEU A 201 -3.65 -5.96 -13.23
C LEU A 201 -3.03 -4.91 -12.32
N GLN A 202 -3.62 -3.72 -12.27
CA GLN A 202 -3.22 -2.64 -11.37
C GLN A 202 -4.28 -2.43 -10.30
N PHE A 203 -3.84 -2.22 -9.07
CA PHE A 203 -4.68 -2.05 -7.91
C PHE A 203 -4.27 -0.79 -7.16
N LYS A 204 -5.27 -0.10 -6.62
CA LYS A 204 -5.14 1.14 -5.85
C LYS A 204 -6.22 1.17 -4.79
N LYS A 205 -6.11 2.10 -3.83
CA LYS A 205 -7.10 2.27 -2.77
C LYS A 205 -8.53 2.39 -3.34
N GLY A 206 -9.47 1.62 -2.81
CA GLY A 206 -10.84 1.50 -3.31
C GLY A 206 -11.02 0.64 -4.58
N GLN A 207 -9.94 0.16 -5.19
CA GLN A 207 -9.92 -0.75 -6.34
C GLN A 207 -8.98 -1.95 -6.12
N SER A 208 -9.04 -2.51 -4.91
CA SER A 208 -8.24 -3.67 -4.48
C SER A 208 -8.73 -5.01 -5.05
N VAL A 209 -9.87 -5.02 -5.76
CA VAL A 209 -10.46 -6.21 -6.38
C VAL A 209 -10.56 -6.02 -7.88
N LYS A 210 -10.04 -6.98 -8.64
CA LYS A 210 -10.11 -7.00 -10.11
C LYS A 210 -10.57 -8.36 -10.61
N LEU A 211 -11.31 -8.36 -11.72
CA LEU A 211 -11.67 -9.59 -12.40
C LEU A 211 -10.40 -10.33 -12.86
N PHE A 212 -10.27 -11.57 -12.42
CA PHE A 212 -9.17 -12.48 -12.67
C PHE A 212 -9.74 -13.68 -13.42
N ARG A 213 -9.81 -13.62 -14.75
CA ARG A 213 -10.08 -14.81 -15.56
C ARG A 213 -8.77 -15.22 -16.21
N ALA A 214 -8.18 -16.29 -15.70
CA ALA A 214 -7.25 -17.14 -16.41
C ALA A 214 -7.97 -18.48 -16.53
N ASP A 215 -8.40 -18.87 -17.72
CA ASP A 215 -8.92 -20.22 -17.92
C ASP A 215 -7.79 -21.19 -17.53
N PRO A 216 -8.05 -22.25 -16.75
CA PRO A 216 -7.03 -23.29 -16.61
C PRO A 216 -6.66 -23.74 -18.03
N PRO A 217 -5.37 -23.83 -18.39
CA PRO A 217 -4.99 -24.29 -19.71
C PRO A 217 -5.68 -25.63 -19.95
N LYS A 218 -6.44 -25.72 -21.05
CA LYS A 218 -7.06 -26.99 -21.44
C LYS A 218 -5.95 -28.05 -21.50
N PRO A 219 -6.20 -29.25 -20.95
CA PRO A 219 -5.23 -30.35 -21.01
C PRO A 219 -4.84 -30.68 -22.45
#